data_AF-A0A653IVR2-F1
#
_entry.id   AF-A0A653IVR2-F1
#
_cell.length_a   1.000
_cell.length_b   1.000
_cell.length_c   1.000
_cell.angle_alpha   90.00
_cell.angle_beta   90.00
_cell.angle_gamma   90.00
#
_symmetry.space_group_name_H-M   'P 1'
#
loop_
_entity.id
_entity.type
_entity.pdbx_description
1 polymer ?
#
loop_
_entity_poly.entity_id
_entity_poly.type
_entity_poly.pdbx_seq_one_letter_code
_entity_poly.pdbx_strand_id
1 'polypeptide(L)' 'MAGRRRSWTLEQKLAIVTASERCDNMAALARRHDIRTSQLYTWRRELRYAVEAARSAEPMFVPVVAESTLAADQDPTP' A
#
# COMPACT_ATOMS: atom_id res chain seq x y z
N MET A 1 -3.06 -36.07 7.36
CA MET A 1 -1.90 -35.28 6.90
C MET A 1 -2.33 -33.82 6.77
N ALA A 2 -2.29 -33.07 7.87
CA ALA A 2 -2.72 -31.67 7.88
C ALA A 2 -1.68 -30.85 7.10
N GLY A 3 -1.95 -30.64 5.81
CA GLY A 3 -1.15 -29.76 4.96
C GLY A 3 -1.01 -28.43 5.68
N ARG A 4 0.21 -28.13 6.12
CA ARG A 4 0.58 -26.90 6.80
C ARG A 4 0.22 -25.76 5.84
N ARG A 5 -0.97 -25.17 6.02
CA ARG A 5 -1.42 -24.00 5.25
C ARG A 5 -0.30 -22.98 5.40
N ARG A 6 0.48 -22.78 4.33
CA ARG A 6 1.60 -21.86 4.34
C ARG A 6 0.99 -20.47 4.47
N SER A 7 1.01 -19.93 5.68
CA SER A 7 0.54 -18.57 5.94
C SER A 7 1.56 -17.61 5.36
N TRP A 8 1.20 -16.95 4.26
CA TRP A 8 2.03 -15.95 3.61
C TRP A 8 1.89 -14.62 4.34
N THR A 9 2.98 -14.15 4.94
CA THR A 9 3.02 -12.80 5.51
C THR A 9 2.93 -11.75 4.39
N LEU A 10 2.55 -10.52 4.74
CA LEU A 10 2.50 -9.43 3.78
C LEU A 10 3.86 -9.25 3.10
N GLU A 11 4.93 -9.23 3.88
CA GLU A 11 6.31 -9.11 3.39
C GLU A 11 6.68 -10.21 2.39
N GLN A 12 6.30 -11.47 2.65
CA GLN A 12 6.55 -12.56 1.71
C GLN A 12 5.77 -12.40 0.41
N LYS A 13 4.51 -11.94 0.47
CA LYS A 13 3.72 -11.65 -0.73
C LYS A 13 4.39 -10.55 -1.56
N LEU A 14 4.85 -9.48 -0.90
CA LEU A 14 5.57 -8.37 -1.54
C LEU A 14 6.85 -8.87 -2.21
N ALA A 15 7.68 -9.63 -1.49
CA ALA A 15 8.92 -10.18 -2.03
C ALA A 15 8.69 -11.05 -3.27
N ILE A 16 7.65 -11.88 -3.27
CA ILE A 16 7.29 -12.72 -4.42
C ILE A 16 6.80 -11.86 -5.59
N VAL A 17 5.97 -10.84 -5.35
CA VAL A 17 5.48 -9.97 -6.42
C VAL A 17 6.62 -9.15 -7.02
N THR A 18 7.51 -8.59 -6.21
CA THR A 18 8.71 -7.88 -6.69
C THR A 18 9.61 -8.82 -7.51
N ALA A 19 9.82 -10.06 -7.06
CA ALA A 19 10.55 -11.06 -7.84
C ALA A 19 9.85 -11.37 -9.18
N SER A 20 8.52 -11.32 -9.23
CA SER A 20 7.74 -11.53 -10.47
C SER A 20 7.90 -10.42 -11.51
N GLU A 21 8.31 -9.21 -11.11
CA GLU A 21 8.58 -8.12 -12.05
C GLU A 21 9.88 -8.33 -12.83
N ARG A 22 10.83 -9.07 -12.24
CA ARG A 22 12.13 -9.39 -12.84
C ARG A 22 12.18 -10.76 -13.48
N CYS A 23 11.06 -11.49 -13.51
CA CYS A 23 11.00 -12.87 -13.94
C CYS A 23 9.98 -13.01 -15.07
N ASP A 24 10.44 -13.40 -16.26
CA ASP A 24 9.57 -13.58 -17.43
C ASP A 24 8.65 -14.81 -17.31
N ASN A 25 8.98 -15.75 -16.41
CA ASN A 25 8.22 -16.99 -16.22
C ASN A 25 7.49 -17.04 -14.87
N MET A 26 6.25 -16.56 -14.87
CA MET A 26 5.39 -16.56 -13.68
C MET A 26 5.04 -17.97 -13.17
N ALA A 27 4.94 -18.97 -14.05
CA ALA A 27 4.60 -20.34 -13.66
C ALA A 27 5.77 -21.02 -12.93
N ALA A 28 7.00 -20.79 -13.39
CA ALA A 28 8.20 -21.27 -12.71
C ALA A 28 8.37 -20.62 -11.34
N LEU A 29 8.15 -19.31 -11.25
CA LEU A 29 8.18 -18.59 -9.98
C LEU A 29 7.11 -19.11 -9.01
N ALA A 30 5.88 -19.30 -9.49
CA ALA A 30 4.78 -19.82 -8.69
C ALA A 30 5.10 -21.21 -8.11
N ARG A 31 5.65 -22.12 -8.92
CA ARG A 31 6.10 -23.45 -8.46
C ARG A 31 7.22 -23.37 -7.43
N ARG A 32 8.21 -22.49 -7.61
CA ARG A 32 9.32 -22.29 -6.66
C ARG A 32 8.82 -21.87 -5.29
N HIS A 33 7.75 -21.05 -5.26
CA HIS A 33 7.14 -20.59 -4.02
C HIS A 33 5.97 -21.47 -3.56
N ASP A 34 5.64 -22.57 -4.25
CA ASP A 34 4.49 -23.43 -3.94
C ASP A 34 3.15 -22.65 -3.88
N ILE A 35 2.99 -21.70 -4.81
CA ILE A 35 1.77 -20.91 -4.97
C ILE A 35 1.14 -21.17 -6.35
N ARG A 36 -0.15 -20.86 -6.46
CA ARG A 36 -0.85 -20.90 -7.75
C ARG A 36 -0.53 -19.65 -8.55
N THR A 37 -0.33 -19.77 -9.86
CA THR A 37 -0.11 -18.61 -10.75
C THR A 37 -1.26 -17.61 -10.67
N SER A 38 -2.50 -18.08 -10.51
CA SER A 38 -3.68 -17.22 -10.29
C SER A 38 -3.57 -16.37 -9.02
N GLN A 39 -3.02 -16.93 -7.93
CA GLN A 39 -2.79 -16.20 -6.68
C GLN A 39 -1.78 -15.07 -6.88
N LEU A 40 -0.74 -15.30 -7.68
CA LEU A 40 0.27 -14.30 -8.02
C LEU A 40 -0.33 -13.14 -8.84
N TYR A 41 -1.18 -13.45 -9.82
CA TYR A 41 -1.91 -12.43 -10.57
C TYR A 41 -2.85 -11.61 -9.68
N THR A 42 -3.55 -12.25 -8.75
CA THR A 42 -4.37 -11.54 -7.75
C THR A 42 -3.51 -10.58 -6.94
N TRP A 43 -2.36 -11.01 -6.41
CA TRP A 43 -1.49 -10.14 -5.63
C TRP A 43 -0.91 -8.98 -6.44
N ARG A 44 -0.57 -9.19 -7.72
CA ARG A 44 -0.15 -8.09 -8.61
C ARG A 44 -1.25 -7.05 -8.78
N ARG A 45 -2.50 -7.50 -8.93
CA ARG A 45 -3.65 -6.61 -9.08
C ARG A 45 -3.95 -5.84 -7.80
N GLU A 46 -3.96 -6.50 -6.66
CA GLU A 46 -4.12 -5.88 -5.34
C GLU A 46 -3.04 -4.81 -5.08
N LEU A 47 -1.78 -5.11 -5.41
CA LEU A 47 -0.69 -4.14 -5.28
C LEU A 47 -0.85 -2.94 -6.20
N ARG A 48 -1.28 -3.16 -7.45
CA ARG A 48 -1.56 -2.07 -8.37
C ARG A 48 -2.66 -1.16 -7.83
N TYR A 49 -3.77 -1.73 -7.33
CA TYR A 49 -4.84 -0.96 -6.72
C TYR A 49 -4.37 -0.23 -5.46
N ALA A 50 -3.54 -0.86 -4.62
CA ALA A 50 -2.97 -0.21 -3.44
C ALA A 50 -2.07 0.98 -3.82
N VAL A 51 -1.27 0.85 -4.87
CA VAL A 51 -0.44 1.95 -5.39
C VAL A 51 -1.29 3.06 -6.01
N GLU A 52 -2.31 2.72 -6.80
CA GLU A 52 -3.25 3.70 -7.37
C GLU A 52 -4.02 4.43 -6.27
N ALA A 53 -4.48 3.72 -5.23
CA ALA A 53 -5.12 4.31 -4.06
C ALA A 53 -4.15 5.21 -3.27
N ALA A 54 -2.90 4.79 -3.08
CA ALA A 54 -1.88 5.61 -2.43
C ALA A 54 -1.56 6.89 -3.22
N ARG A 55 -1.54 6.82 -4.56
CA ARG A 55 -1.39 7.99 -5.44
C ARG A 55 -2.59 8.93 -5.37
N SER A 56 -3.80 8.39 -5.32
CA SER A 56 -5.02 9.19 -5.18
C SER A 56 -5.16 9.80 -3.78
N ALA A 57 -4.52 9.19 -2.78
CA ALA A 57 -4.42 9.68 -1.42
C ALA A 57 -3.20 10.59 -1.19
N GLU A 58 -2.48 10.99 -2.26
CA GLU A 58 -1.45 12.02 -2.10
C GLU A 58 -2.08 13.25 -1.45
N PRO A 59 -1.54 13.72 -0.31
CA PRO A 59 -2.11 14.86 0.38
C PRO A 59 -1.99 16.07 -0.53
N MET A 60 -3.13 16.51 -1.06
CA MET A 60 -3.22 17.81 -1.71
C MET A 60 -2.81 18.85 -0.66
N PHE A 61 -1.64 19.46 -0.83
CA PHE A 61 -1.20 20.57 0.00
C PHE A 61 -2.21 21.71 -0.17
N VAL A 62 -3.09 21.90 0.82
CA VAL A 62 -3.95 23.07 0.90
C VAL A 62 -3.16 24.15 1.63
N PRO A 63 -2.78 25.27 0.97
CA PRO A 63 -2.14 26.37 1.68
C PRO A 63 -3.15 26.97 2.67
N VAL A 64 -2.94 26.69 3.95
CA VAL A 64 -3.64 27.39 5.04
C VAL A 64 -2.98 28.76 5.19
N VAL A 65 -3.68 29.81 4.75
CA VAL A 65 -3.32 31.19 5.10
C VAL A 65 -3.77 31.39 6.54
N ALA A 66 -2.83 31.32 7.48
CA ALA A 66 -3.10 31.71 8.86
C ALA A 66 -3.24 33.23 8.92
N GLU A 67 -4.48 33.74 9.00
CA GLU A 67 -4.71 35.10 9.46
C GLU A 67 -4.27 35.17 10.93
N SER A 68 -3.02 35.55 11.14
CA SER A 68 -2.50 35.92 12.46
C SER A 68 -3.07 37.28 12.84
N THR A 69 -4.35 37.33 13.17
CA THR A 69 -4.91 38.45 13.91
C THR A 69 -4.75 38.11 15.38
N LEU A 70 -3.57 38.50 15.89
CA LEU A 70 -3.21 38.46 17.29
C LEU A 70 -4.36 39.12 18.08
N ALA A 71 -4.95 38.34 18.98
CA ALA A 71 -6.02 38.76 19.86
C ALA A 71 -5.65 40.10 20.53
N ALA A 72 -6.34 41.17 20.13
CA ALA A 72 -6.35 42.40 20.90
C ALA A 72 -7.17 42.13 22.16
N ASP A 73 -6.43 41.95 23.24
CA ASP A 73 -6.86 42.04 24.63
C ASP A 73 -7.71 43.30 24.85
N GLN A 74 -9.03 43.14 24.90
CA GLN A 74 -9.97 44.20 25.28
C GLN A 74 -11.17 43.56 25.99
N ASP A 75 -11.06 43.41 27.31
CA ASP A 75 -12.16 43.74 28.21
C ASP A 75 -11.55 44.54 29.37
N PRO A 76 -12.05 45.76 29.64
CA PRO A 76 -13.01 45.82 30.72
C PRO A 76 -14.20 46.77 30.49
N THR A 77 -15.34 46.34 31.03
CA THR A 77 -16.59 47.06 31.35
C THR A 77 -16.33 48.37 32.14
N PRO A 78 -17.20 49.40 32.07
CA PRO A 78 -18.54 49.39 32.68
C PRO A 78 -19.72 49.63 31.72
#